data_AF-A0A9X0QHR8-F1
#
_entry.id   AF-A0A9X0QHR8-F1
#
_cell.length_a   1.000
_cell.length_b   1.000
_cell.length_c   1.000
_cell.angle_alpha   90.00
_cell.angle_beta   90.00
_cell.angle_gamma   90.00
#
_symmetry.space_group_name_H-M   'P 1'
#
loop_
_entity.id
_entity.type
_entity.pdbx_description
1 polymer ?
#
loop_
_entity_poly.entity_id
_entity_poly.type
_entity_poly.pdbx_seq_one_letter_code
_entity_poly.pdbx_strand_id
1 'polypeptide(L)'
;MSSLRSGRGLRGESSSALDRASRFINPLIGASTSILLGEGKTFPGPTTPFGMVQLSPDTITGGIKGPGYSYEGDSGPGYSYEQTTTEGFSFTHMSGVGYYGDFGNLQVMPSIGPMKLDSGRVNHPGEGWRSTYGHANERAEANYYAVTLENYGIQAELTAAPRAGMLQFSFPQTETARIQINLARRIAGTSTRQYVKVVGDRAIEGWMHCPAAGGGWGNGEGKVGYTVYFHMEFSKPLKRFGVWKIDVPDDAFPVQRGLATSYFQTDQYQELVRRRGAGRVQSRKGTISVSSSSFLRLQPEIRCW
;
A
#
# COMPACT_ATOMS: atom_id res chain seq x y z
N MET A 1 19.64 67.82 2.56
CA MET A 1 20.33 66.52 2.49
C MET A 1 20.14 65.79 3.81
N SER A 2 19.50 64.62 3.80
CA SER A 2 19.49 63.64 4.90
C SER A 2 18.89 62.36 4.31
N SER A 3 19.71 61.33 4.09
CA SER A 3 19.27 60.14 3.33
C SER A 3 18.88 58.98 4.25
N LEU A 4 17.86 58.24 3.82
CA LEU A 4 17.43 56.99 4.45
C LEU A 4 18.54 55.93 4.33
N ARG A 5 19.03 55.44 5.46
CA ARG A 5 19.80 54.19 5.50
C ARG A 5 18.83 53.01 5.58
N SER A 6 18.62 52.33 4.45
CA SER A 6 17.89 51.06 4.42
C SER A 6 18.71 49.94 5.08
N GLY A 7 18.04 49.12 5.90
CA GLY A 7 18.65 47.93 6.49
C GLY A 7 18.91 46.85 5.43
N ARG A 8 20.09 46.23 5.45
CA ARG A 8 20.35 44.99 4.72
C ARG A 8 19.61 43.83 5.40
N GLY A 9 18.38 43.56 4.95
CA GLY A 9 17.70 42.28 5.18
C GLY A 9 18.05 41.30 4.08
N LEU A 10 18.59 40.13 4.45
CA LEU A 10 19.08 39.11 3.52
C LEU A 10 17.97 38.62 2.57
N ARG A 11 18.14 38.84 1.26
CA ARG A 11 17.33 38.21 0.21
C ARG A 11 18.17 37.19 -0.56
N GLY A 12 17.73 35.92 -0.55
CA GLY A 12 17.69 35.11 -1.75
C GLY A 12 19.00 34.51 -2.30
N GLU A 13 19.83 33.87 -1.46
CA GLU A 13 20.87 32.94 -1.94
C GLU A 13 20.77 31.58 -1.24
N SER A 14 20.15 30.58 -1.92
CA SER A 14 20.35 29.13 -1.66
C SER A 14 19.66 28.17 -2.65
N SER A 15 18.87 28.64 -3.63
CA SER A 15 18.06 27.75 -4.51
C SER A 15 18.78 27.21 -5.76
N SER A 16 20.11 27.17 -5.83
CA SER A 16 20.84 26.95 -7.10
C SER A 16 21.87 25.82 -7.15
N ALA A 17 21.97 24.97 -6.11
CA ALA A 17 22.80 23.74 -6.17
C ALA A 17 22.05 22.50 -5.68
N LEU A 18 21.41 22.59 -4.51
CA LEU A 18 20.58 21.52 -3.94
C LEU A 18 19.33 21.22 -4.80
N ASP A 19 18.81 22.22 -5.52
CA ASP A 19 17.65 22.10 -6.42
C ASP A 19 17.91 21.23 -7.69
N ARG A 20 19.09 20.62 -7.80
CA ARG A 20 19.51 19.81 -8.96
C ARG A 20 19.85 18.36 -8.63
N ALA A 21 20.23 18.02 -7.41
CA ALA A 21 20.69 16.66 -7.07
C ALA A 21 19.55 15.61 -7.10
N SER A 22 18.38 15.97 -6.57
CA SER A 22 17.17 15.12 -6.56
C SER A 22 16.70 14.72 -7.96
N ARG A 23 16.94 15.56 -8.97
CA ARG A 23 16.54 15.33 -10.38
C ARG A 23 17.30 14.18 -11.05
N PHE A 24 18.43 13.74 -10.48
CA PHE A 24 19.18 12.58 -10.95
C PHE A 24 18.74 11.26 -10.28
N ILE A 25 17.86 11.32 -9.28
CA ILE A 25 17.33 10.13 -8.62
C ILE A 25 16.15 9.61 -9.44
N ASN A 26 16.32 8.42 -10.03
CA ASN A 26 15.24 7.66 -10.65
C ASN A 26 14.89 6.45 -9.76
N PRO A 27 13.80 6.49 -8.98
CA PRO A 27 13.41 5.39 -8.09
C PRO A 27 13.02 4.09 -8.80
N LEU A 28 12.78 4.11 -10.12
CA LEU A 28 12.47 2.90 -10.90
C LEU A 28 13.72 2.06 -11.18
N ILE A 29 14.93 2.61 -11.01
CA ILE A 29 16.18 1.84 -11.13
C ILE A 29 16.22 0.81 -9.98
N GLY A 30 16.21 -0.47 -10.36
CA GLY A 30 16.17 -1.59 -9.42
C GLY A 30 14.76 -1.96 -8.93
N ALA A 31 13.70 -1.25 -9.36
CA ALA A 31 12.32 -1.52 -8.94
C ALA A 31 11.69 -2.70 -9.70
N SER A 32 12.46 -3.78 -9.86
CA SER A 32 12.12 -4.99 -10.60
C SER A 32 12.40 -6.21 -9.73
N THR A 33 11.50 -7.20 -9.82
CA THR A 33 11.63 -8.54 -9.24
C THR A 33 11.71 -9.59 -10.37
N SER A 34 12.16 -9.18 -11.56
CA SER A 34 12.44 -10.07 -12.67
C SER A 34 13.84 -10.69 -12.52
N ILE A 35 13.87 -12.03 -12.45
CA ILE A 35 15.10 -12.83 -12.47
C ILE A 35 15.96 -12.59 -13.71
N LEU A 36 15.35 -12.12 -14.81
CA LEU A 36 16.06 -11.82 -16.07
C LEU A 36 16.70 -10.43 -16.06
N LEU A 37 16.26 -9.52 -15.19
CA LEU A 37 16.69 -8.11 -15.13
C LEU A 37 17.44 -7.76 -13.84
N GLY A 38 17.78 -8.76 -13.02
CA GLY A 38 18.70 -8.63 -11.89
C GLY A 38 18.07 -8.33 -10.53
N GLU A 39 16.75 -8.48 -10.38
CA GLU A 39 16.03 -8.47 -9.09
C GLU A 39 16.48 -7.39 -8.09
N GLY A 40 16.64 -6.13 -8.52
CA GLY A 40 17.04 -5.05 -7.61
C GLY A 40 16.12 -4.90 -6.39
N LYS A 41 14.86 -5.35 -6.50
CA LYS A 41 13.86 -5.46 -5.43
C LYS A 41 13.76 -4.18 -4.58
N THR A 42 13.88 -3.01 -5.23
CA THR A 42 13.55 -1.72 -4.63
C THR A 42 12.07 -1.39 -4.86
N PHE A 43 11.59 -0.31 -4.26
CA PHE A 43 10.24 0.23 -4.48
C PHE A 43 10.36 1.68 -5.04
N PRO A 44 9.46 2.11 -5.94
CA PRO A 44 9.56 3.43 -6.59
C PRO A 44 8.88 4.56 -5.79
N GLY A 45 8.17 4.22 -4.72
CA GLY A 45 7.40 5.17 -3.92
C GLY A 45 8.22 6.14 -3.05
N PRO A 46 7.62 7.26 -2.62
CA PRO A 46 8.24 8.24 -1.74
C PRO A 46 8.69 7.70 -0.37
N THR A 47 9.89 8.10 0.02
CA THR A 47 10.38 8.08 1.40
C THR A 47 11.35 9.25 1.62
N THR A 48 11.46 9.72 2.86
CA THR A 48 12.57 10.59 3.27
C THR A 48 13.81 9.76 3.60
N PRO A 49 15.04 10.33 3.60
CA PRO A 49 16.23 9.65 4.10
C PRO A 49 16.02 9.10 5.51
N PHE A 50 16.19 7.80 5.69
CA PHE A 50 15.96 7.07 6.95
C PHE A 50 14.51 7.21 7.52
N GLY A 51 13.53 7.48 6.65
CA GLY A 51 12.11 7.58 7.02
C GLY A 51 11.51 6.24 7.46
N MET A 52 10.60 6.30 8.43
CA MET A 52 9.78 5.16 8.89
C MET A 52 8.67 4.80 7.89
N VAL A 53 8.18 5.78 7.13
CA VAL A 53 7.18 5.58 6.08
C VAL A 53 7.89 5.38 4.75
N GLN A 54 7.58 4.27 4.09
CA GLN A 54 7.94 3.98 2.71
C GLN A 54 6.63 3.79 1.95
N LEU A 55 6.04 4.90 1.51
CA LEU A 55 4.72 4.88 0.91
C LEU A 55 4.86 4.53 -0.58
N SER A 56 4.32 3.40 -1.04
CA SER A 56 4.58 2.91 -2.41
C SER A 56 3.38 2.16 -3.02
N PRO A 57 3.24 2.12 -4.36
CA PRO A 57 2.35 1.17 -5.05
C PRO A 57 2.67 -0.29 -4.72
N ASP A 58 1.62 -1.06 -4.52
CA ASP A 58 1.58 -2.52 -4.48
C ASP A 58 1.17 -3.04 -5.88
N THR A 59 1.99 -3.84 -6.57
CA THR A 59 1.62 -4.47 -7.87
C THR A 59 1.38 -5.97 -7.77
N ILE A 60 2.28 -6.70 -7.08
CA ILE A 60 2.10 -8.10 -6.69
C ILE A 60 2.61 -8.25 -5.26
N THR A 61 1.81 -8.91 -4.42
CA THR A 61 2.03 -8.83 -2.98
C THR A 61 2.00 -10.14 -2.21
N GLY A 62 1.83 -11.26 -2.92
CA GLY A 62 2.03 -12.62 -2.45
C GLY A 62 2.63 -13.47 -3.57
N GLY A 63 3.37 -14.52 -3.20
CA GLY A 63 4.15 -15.31 -4.14
C GLY A 63 3.29 -16.03 -5.17
N ILE A 64 3.61 -15.82 -6.45
CA ILE A 64 3.01 -16.55 -7.58
C ILE A 64 4.04 -17.53 -8.11
N LYS A 65 3.63 -18.80 -8.23
CA LYS A 65 4.28 -19.82 -9.05
C LYS A 65 3.21 -20.50 -9.90
N GLY A 66 3.38 -20.44 -11.22
CA GLY A 66 2.55 -21.13 -12.19
C GLY A 66 3.12 -21.00 -13.60
N PRO A 67 2.96 -22.02 -14.47
CA PRO A 67 3.39 -21.91 -15.86
C PRO A 67 2.61 -20.80 -16.57
N GLY A 68 3.32 -19.92 -17.28
CA GLY A 68 2.73 -18.78 -18.02
C GLY A 68 2.90 -17.41 -17.35
N TYR A 69 3.46 -17.33 -16.14
CA TYR A 69 3.86 -16.06 -15.52
C TYR A 69 5.34 -15.77 -15.77
N SER A 70 5.67 -14.52 -16.12
CA SER A 70 7.04 -14.07 -16.43
C SER A 70 7.91 -13.75 -15.20
N TYR A 71 7.35 -13.93 -14.00
CA TYR A 71 7.95 -13.61 -12.72
C TYR A 71 7.86 -14.83 -11.80
N GLU A 72 9.01 -15.33 -11.33
CA GLU A 72 9.05 -16.44 -10.38
C GLU A 72 9.24 -15.95 -8.94
N GLY A 73 8.23 -16.14 -8.11
CA GLY A 73 8.42 -16.48 -6.70
C GLY A 73 8.45 -15.36 -5.66
N ASP A 74 9.08 -14.20 -5.90
CA ASP A 74 9.36 -13.24 -4.82
C ASP A 74 9.17 -11.76 -5.20
N SER A 75 8.02 -11.19 -4.82
CA SER A 75 7.74 -9.74 -4.88
C SER A 75 7.90 -9.06 -3.52
N GLY A 76 9.01 -9.33 -2.82
CA GLY A 76 9.33 -8.81 -1.49
C GLY A 76 9.21 -7.29 -1.26
N PRO A 77 9.47 -6.38 -2.23
CA PRO A 77 9.22 -4.94 -2.07
C PRO A 77 7.78 -4.50 -2.41
N GLY A 78 6.87 -5.43 -2.74
CA GLY A 78 5.47 -5.14 -3.13
C GLY A 78 5.28 -4.60 -4.54
N TYR A 79 6.33 -4.08 -5.18
CA TYR A 79 6.34 -3.55 -6.55
C TYR A 79 7.26 -4.38 -7.46
N SER A 80 6.90 -4.45 -8.75
CA SER A 80 7.78 -4.90 -9.83
C SER A 80 7.41 -4.17 -11.12
N TYR A 81 8.41 -3.61 -11.80
CA TYR A 81 8.25 -2.79 -13.01
C TYR A 81 7.56 -3.53 -14.17
N GLU A 82 7.64 -4.86 -14.24
CA GLU A 82 7.01 -5.65 -15.30
C GLU A 82 5.48 -5.75 -15.17
N GLN A 83 4.91 -5.23 -14.07
CA GLN A 83 3.49 -5.26 -13.82
C GLN A 83 2.79 -4.01 -14.36
N THR A 84 1.73 -4.22 -15.12
CA THR A 84 0.85 -3.17 -15.66
C THR A 84 -0.40 -2.96 -14.80
N THR A 85 -0.38 -3.40 -13.54
CA THR A 85 -1.53 -3.33 -12.63
C THR A 85 -1.13 -3.12 -11.17
N THR A 86 -1.96 -2.40 -10.42
CA THR A 86 -1.76 -2.10 -9.00
C THR A 86 -2.94 -2.53 -8.13
N GLU A 87 -2.62 -3.08 -6.95
CA GLU A 87 -3.55 -3.48 -5.89
C GLU A 87 -3.90 -2.33 -4.93
N GLY A 88 -3.16 -1.22 -4.99
CA GLY A 88 -3.29 -0.07 -4.08
C GLY A 88 -1.92 0.49 -3.67
N PHE A 89 -1.91 1.26 -2.58
CA PHE A 89 -0.72 1.93 -2.07
C PHE A 89 -0.60 1.71 -0.56
N SER A 90 0.54 1.21 -0.07
CA SER A 90 0.74 0.91 1.35
C SER A 90 1.95 1.66 1.94
N PHE A 91 1.98 1.81 3.27
CA PHE A 91 2.78 2.84 3.95
C PHE A 91 4.17 2.38 4.40
N THR A 92 4.49 1.10 4.23
CA THR A 92 5.69 0.46 4.77
C THR A 92 6.19 -0.58 3.79
N HIS A 93 7.47 -0.53 3.44
CA HIS A 93 8.06 -1.37 2.40
C HIS A 93 9.54 -1.62 2.69
N MET A 94 10.05 -2.75 2.21
CA MET A 94 11.47 -3.09 2.28
C MET A 94 12.11 -2.92 0.91
N SER A 95 13.39 -2.55 0.88
CA SER A 95 14.14 -2.31 -0.35
C SER A 95 15.39 -3.19 -0.40
N GLY A 96 15.66 -3.81 -1.55
CA GLY A 96 16.80 -4.72 -1.75
C GLY A 96 16.70 -6.03 -0.97
N VAL A 97 15.48 -6.51 -0.68
CA VAL A 97 15.28 -7.74 0.11
C VAL A 97 15.53 -8.99 -0.74
N GLY A 98 16.34 -9.92 -0.23
CA GLY A 98 16.67 -11.16 -0.93
C GLY A 98 15.74 -12.35 -0.67
N TYR A 99 14.72 -12.20 0.19
CA TYR A 99 13.84 -13.31 0.57
C TYR A 99 12.46 -12.85 1.05
N TYR A 100 11.44 -13.06 0.20
CA TYR A 100 9.99 -13.04 0.45
C TYR A 100 9.31 -11.79 1.07
N GLY A 101 10.06 -10.83 1.61
CA GLY A 101 9.57 -9.51 2.04
C GLY A 101 8.59 -9.50 3.22
N ASP A 102 8.42 -8.34 3.84
CA ASP A 102 7.47 -8.11 4.92
C ASP A 102 6.87 -6.70 4.76
N PHE A 103 6.09 -6.22 5.73
CA PHE A 103 5.39 -4.94 5.68
C PHE A 103 4.29 -4.89 4.61
N GLY A 104 4.17 -3.84 3.80
CA GLY A 104 3.03 -3.57 2.92
C GLY A 104 1.73 -3.29 3.67
N ASN A 105 1.81 -2.71 4.87
CA ASN A 105 0.65 -2.51 5.74
C ASN A 105 -0.06 -1.17 5.48
N LEU A 106 -1.33 -1.08 5.92
CA LEU A 106 -2.22 0.08 5.71
C LEU A 106 -2.44 0.40 4.22
N GLN A 107 -2.77 -0.61 3.41
CA GLN A 107 -2.99 -0.40 1.97
C GLN A 107 -4.28 0.39 1.70
N VAL A 108 -4.16 1.41 0.86
CA VAL A 108 -5.25 2.30 0.44
C VAL A 108 -5.45 2.16 -1.07
N MET A 109 -6.71 2.01 -1.51
CA MET A 109 -7.08 1.99 -2.92
C MET A 109 -8.29 2.89 -3.18
N PRO A 110 -8.17 3.95 -4.01
CA PRO A 110 -9.31 4.72 -4.50
C PRO A 110 -10.03 3.94 -5.62
N SER A 111 -11.37 4.06 -5.72
CA SER A 111 -12.13 3.37 -6.79
C SER A 111 -13.48 4.03 -7.09
N ILE A 112 -14.06 3.64 -8.24
CA ILE A 112 -15.37 4.05 -8.78
C ILE A 112 -16.15 2.79 -9.22
N GLY A 113 -17.47 2.86 -9.36
CA GLY A 113 -18.29 1.74 -9.88
C GLY A 113 -18.72 0.74 -8.78
N PRO A 114 -18.99 -0.54 -9.07
CA PRO A 114 -19.37 -1.53 -8.05
C PRO A 114 -18.30 -1.71 -6.96
N MET A 115 -18.70 -2.09 -5.74
CA MET A 115 -17.75 -2.40 -4.66
C MET A 115 -17.16 -3.81 -4.85
N LYS A 116 -15.83 -3.91 -4.71
CA LYS A 116 -15.07 -5.15 -4.73
C LYS A 116 -14.37 -5.32 -3.39
N LEU A 117 -14.25 -6.56 -2.92
CA LEU A 117 -13.73 -6.89 -1.57
C LEU A 117 -12.34 -7.57 -1.59
N ASP A 118 -11.87 -7.90 -2.79
CA ASP A 118 -10.58 -8.49 -3.13
C ASP A 118 -9.87 -7.61 -4.17
N SER A 119 -8.53 -7.63 -4.20
CA SER A 119 -7.77 -6.91 -5.24
C SER A 119 -7.91 -7.60 -6.60
N GLY A 120 -8.15 -8.92 -6.61
CA GLY A 120 -8.26 -9.72 -7.83
C GLY A 120 -6.89 -10.10 -8.39
N ARG A 121 -6.91 -11.09 -9.28
CA ARG A 121 -5.69 -11.73 -9.79
C ARG A 121 -5.07 -10.95 -10.94
N VAL A 122 -3.75 -11.08 -11.10
CA VAL A 122 -3.02 -10.54 -12.25
C VAL A 122 -3.55 -11.20 -13.53
N ASN A 123 -3.63 -10.47 -14.64
CA ASN A 123 -4.18 -10.94 -15.93
C ASN A 123 -5.67 -11.36 -15.91
N HIS A 124 -6.41 -11.13 -14.82
CA HIS A 124 -7.85 -11.39 -14.72
C HIS A 124 -8.64 -10.07 -14.53
N PRO A 125 -8.87 -9.29 -15.60
CA PRO A 125 -9.50 -7.97 -15.52
C PRO A 125 -10.94 -8.06 -14.98
N GLY A 126 -11.30 -7.12 -14.11
CA GLY A 126 -12.65 -7.02 -13.55
C GLY A 126 -12.99 -8.00 -12.42
N GLU A 127 -12.08 -8.90 -12.02
CA GLU A 127 -12.32 -9.77 -10.85
C GLU A 127 -12.41 -8.99 -9.54
N GLY A 128 -11.41 -8.16 -9.23
CA GLY A 128 -11.32 -7.37 -8.00
C GLY A 128 -11.20 -5.85 -8.25
N TRP A 129 -10.64 -5.11 -7.29
CA TRP A 129 -10.45 -3.64 -7.38
C TRP A 129 -9.17 -3.18 -8.09
N ARG A 130 -8.29 -4.10 -8.50
CA ARG A 130 -7.01 -3.81 -9.17
C ARG A 130 -7.21 -2.90 -10.40
N SER A 131 -6.41 -1.85 -10.50
CA SER A 131 -6.39 -0.97 -11.70
C SER A 131 -5.25 -1.36 -12.63
N THR A 132 -5.46 -1.23 -13.93
CA THR A 132 -4.34 -1.11 -14.88
C THR A 132 -3.66 0.26 -14.75
N TYR A 133 -2.41 0.33 -15.18
CA TYR A 133 -1.66 1.54 -15.49
C TYR A 133 -0.56 1.23 -16.51
N GLY A 134 -0.18 2.20 -17.34
CA GLY A 134 1.05 2.15 -18.13
C GLY A 134 2.16 3.07 -17.58
N HIS A 135 3.42 2.68 -17.74
CA HIS A 135 4.58 3.48 -17.26
C HIS A 135 4.69 4.86 -17.90
N ALA A 136 4.09 5.09 -19.08
CA ALA A 136 3.98 6.42 -19.68
C ALA A 136 3.13 7.40 -18.83
N ASN A 137 2.26 6.85 -17.97
CA ASN A 137 1.42 7.55 -17.01
C ASN A 137 1.90 7.35 -15.56
N GLU A 138 3.13 6.86 -15.36
CA GLU A 138 3.78 6.66 -14.06
C GLU A 138 4.96 7.64 -13.94
N ARG A 139 5.10 8.28 -12.78
CA ARG A 139 6.19 9.20 -12.48
C ARG A 139 6.72 8.93 -11.08
N ALA A 140 7.99 8.57 -10.99
CA ALA A 140 8.69 8.39 -9.72
C ALA A 140 9.89 9.34 -9.65
N GLU A 141 10.00 10.08 -8.55
CA GLU A 141 11.07 11.04 -8.27
C GLU A 141 11.43 11.00 -6.78
N ALA A 142 12.50 11.70 -6.39
CA ALA A 142 12.90 11.79 -4.98
C ALA A 142 11.75 12.30 -4.09
N ASN A 143 11.22 11.41 -3.25
CA ASN A 143 10.09 11.66 -2.34
C ASN A 143 8.76 12.07 -3.03
N TYR A 144 8.54 11.68 -4.28
CA TYR A 144 7.25 11.82 -4.96
C TYR A 144 6.98 10.65 -5.90
N TYR A 145 5.76 10.12 -5.90
CA TYR A 145 5.30 9.16 -6.91
C TYR A 145 3.90 9.56 -7.38
N ALA A 146 3.60 9.35 -8.66
CA ALA A 146 2.25 9.52 -9.21
C ALA A 146 1.96 8.49 -10.29
N VAL A 147 0.69 8.05 -10.38
CA VAL A 147 0.23 7.12 -11.41
C VAL A 147 -1.25 7.35 -11.75
N THR A 148 -1.61 7.19 -13.02
CA THR A 148 -3.02 7.15 -13.46
C THR A 148 -3.58 5.75 -13.29
N LEU A 149 -4.64 5.62 -12.50
CA LEU A 149 -5.42 4.40 -12.34
C LEU A 149 -6.45 4.31 -13.47
N GLU A 150 -6.04 3.75 -14.60
CA GLU A 150 -6.76 3.78 -15.88
C GLU A 150 -8.17 3.17 -15.80
N ASN A 151 -8.36 2.08 -15.03
CA ASN A 151 -9.68 1.45 -14.83
C ASN A 151 -10.71 2.38 -14.17
N TYR A 152 -10.26 3.46 -13.51
CA TYR A 152 -11.11 4.41 -12.79
C TYR A 152 -10.96 5.86 -13.29
N GLY A 153 -9.99 6.15 -14.15
CA GLY A 153 -9.63 7.53 -14.54
C GLY A 153 -9.16 8.40 -13.38
N ILE A 154 -8.62 7.80 -12.30
CA ILE A 154 -8.19 8.52 -11.09
C ILE A 154 -6.68 8.78 -11.17
N GLN A 155 -6.26 10.03 -11.00
CA GLN A 155 -4.85 10.34 -10.74
C GLN A 155 -4.56 10.08 -9.26
N ALA A 156 -3.56 9.24 -8.98
CA ALA A 156 -2.98 9.09 -7.64
C ALA A 156 -1.63 9.81 -7.57
N GLU A 157 -1.38 10.45 -6.43
CA GLU A 157 -0.14 11.15 -6.10
C GLU A 157 0.23 10.88 -4.64
N LEU A 158 1.51 10.69 -4.37
CA LEU A 158 2.05 10.19 -3.11
C LEU A 158 3.30 10.97 -2.72
N THR A 159 3.41 11.34 -1.44
CA THR A 159 4.65 11.86 -0.84
C THR A 159 4.78 11.43 0.62
N ALA A 160 5.99 11.47 1.18
CA ALA A 160 6.25 11.03 2.55
C ALA A 160 7.00 12.08 3.38
N ALA A 161 6.78 12.00 4.68
CA ALA A 161 7.56 12.64 5.74
C ALA A 161 8.18 11.54 6.62
N PRO A 162 9.08 11.86 7.58
CA PRO A 162 9.81 10.82 8.32
C PRO A 162 8.96 9.80 9.08
N ARG A 163 7.70 10.10 9.41
CA ARG A 163 6.74 9.20 10.09
C ARG A 163 5.29 9.36 9.61
N ALA A 164 5.08 9.98 8.45
CA ALA A 164 3.76 10.20 7.86
C ALA A 164 3.82 10.07 6.33
N GLY A 165 2.68 9.80 5.69
CA GLY A 165 2.57 9.73 4.23
C GLY A 165 1.25 10.32 3.77
N MET A 166 1.32 11.15 2.74
CA MET A 166 0.16 11.85 2.18
C MET A 166 -0.24 11.21 0.85
N LEU A 167 -1.55 10.96 0.71
CA LEU A 167 -2.19 10.43 -0.48
C LEU A 167 -3.13 11.48 -1.07
N GLN A 168 -2.87 11.92 -2.30
CA GLN A 168 -3.76 12.78 -3.07
C GLN A 168 -4.38 11.99 -4.22
N PHE A 169 -5.71 12.07 -4.33
CA PHE A 169 -6.49 11.39 -5.37
C PHE A 169 -7.39 12.38 -6.09
N SER A 170 -7.16 12.58 -7.39
CA SER A 170 -8.04 13.38 -8.25
C SER A 170 -9.01 12.46 -8.98
N PHE A 171 -10.28 12.53 -8.59
CA PHE A 171 -11.36 11.73 -9.17
C PHE A 171 -12.03 12.46 -10.35
N PRO A 172 -12.48 11.76 -11.40
CA PRO A 172 -13.43 12.29 -12.36
C PRO A 172 -14.80 12.52 -11.69
N GLN A 173 -15.68 13.28 -12.33
CA GLN A 173 -17.03 13.52 -11.80
C GLN A 173 -17.82 12.20 -11.70
N THR A 174 -18.24 11.85 -10.48
CA THR A 174 -18.97 10.60 -10.20
C THR A 174 -19.75 10.69 -8.89
N GLU A 175 -20.78 9.85 -8.74
CA GLU A 175 -21.52 9.66 -7.49
C GLU A 175 -21.00 8.47 -6.66
N THR A 176 -20.08 7.67 -7.21
CA THR A 176 -19.68 6.36 -6.63
C THR A 176 -18.24 6.30 -6.12
N ALA A 177 -17.51 7.42 -6.13
CA ALA A 177 -16.15 7.52 -5.60
C ALA A 177 -16.04 7.00 -4.15
N ARG A 178 -14.98 6.24 -3.87
CA ARG A 178 -14.65 5.76 -2.53
C ARG A 178 -13.14 5.61 -2.33
N ILE A 179 -12.77 5.52 -1.06
CA ILE A 179 -11.48 5.02 -0.59
C ILE A 179 -11.72 3.68 0.12
N GLN A 180 -10.93 2.67 -0.23
CA GLN A 180 -10.91 1.37 0.45
C GLN A 180 -9.58 1.21 1.18
N ILE A 181 -9.61 0.71 2.41
CA ILE A 181 -8.44 0.57 3.28
C ILE A 181 -8.36 -0.87 3.76
N ASN A 182 -7.33 -1.59 3.32
CA ASN A 182 -7.12 -2.99 3.63
C ASN A 182 -6.13 -3.12 4.80
N LEU A 183 -6.64 -3.32 6.01
CA LEU A 183 -5.83 -3.50 7.23
C LEU A 183 -5.28 -4.93 7.36
N ALA A 184 -5.94 -5.92 6.73
CA ALA A 184 -5.46 -7.30 6.67
C ALA A 184 -4.18 -7.44 5.81
N ARG A 185 -3.90 -6.47 4.94
CA ARG A 185 -2.80 -6.49 3.96
C ARG A 185 -1.41 -6.54 4.62
N ARG A 186 -0.56 -7.44 4.14
CA ARG A 186 0.87 -7.57 4.45
C ARG A 186 1.60 -8.31 3.30
N ILE A 187 2.78 -7.88 2.85
CA ILE A 187 3.55 -8.60 1.81
C ILE A 187 3.84 -10.03 2.28
N ALA A 188 3.61 -11.02 1.41
CA ALA A 188 3.76 -12.45 1.68
C ALA A 188 3.04 -12.95 2.95
N GLY A 189 1.92 -12.32 3.33
CA GLY A 189 1.16 -12.72 4.50
C GLY A 189 -0.10 -11.90 4.74
N THR A 190 -0.52 -11.86 6.00
CA THR A 190 -1.66 -11.07 6.47
C THR A 190 -1.42 -10.63 7.92
N SER A 191 -2.04 -9.52 8.33
CA SER A 191 -2.17 -9.23 9.76
C SER A 191 -3.26 -10.15 10.35
N THR A 192 -3.03 -10.71 11.54
CA THR A 192 -3.97 -11.69 12.12
C THR A 192 -5.13 -11.04 12.87
N ARG A 193 -4.90 -9.82 13.37
CA ARG A 193 -5.87 -9.01 14.11
C ARG A 193 -5.73 -7.55 13.72
N GLN A 194 -6.84 -6.83 13.59
CA GLN A 194 -6.88 -5.40 13.32
C GLN A 194 -7.97 -4.73 14.16
N TYR A 195 -7.85 -3.41 14.31
CA TYR A 195 -8.84 -2.56 14.95
C TYR A 195 -8.93 -1.24 14.19
N VAL A 196 -10.14 -0.69 14.08
CA VAL A 196 -10.38 0.64 13.54
C VAL A 196 -11.54 1.30 14.29
N LYS A 197 -11.42 2.60 14.54
CA LYS A 197 -12.51 3.49 14.97
C LYS A 197 -12.51 4.76 14.10
N VAL A 198 -13.68 5.34 13.90
CA VAL A 198 -13.80 6.71 13.39
C VAL A 198 -13.61 7.68 14.55
N VAL A 199 -12.89 8.77 14.32
CA VAL A 199 -12.61 9.83 15.29
C VAL A 199 -12.99 11.18 14.70
N GLY A 200 -13.88 11.91 15.37
CA GLY A 200 -14.51 13.12 14.83
C GLY A 200 -15.33 12.82 13.57
N ASP A 201 -15.40 13.78 12.65
CA ASP A 201 -16.03 13.63 11.33
C ASP A 201 -15.01 13.33 10.21
N ARG A 202 -13.72 13.24 10.52
CA ARG A 202 -12.63 13.38 9.54
C ARG A 202 -11.41 12.49 9.74
N ALA A 203 -11.37 11.64 10.76
CA ALA A 203 -10.24 10.76 10.99
C ALA A 203 -10.67 9.32 11.27
N ILE A 204 -9.75 8.39 11.04
CA ILE A 204 -9.79 7.04 11.60
C ILE A 204 -8.52 6.76 12.40
N GLU A 205 -8.64 5.94 13.43
CA GLU A 205 -7.50 5.44 14.21
C GLU A 205 -7.61 3.93 14.36
N GLY A 206 -6.48 3.25 14.42
CA GLY A 206 -6.48 1.80 14.49
C GLY A 206 -5.11 1.17 14.69
N TRP A 207 -5.09 -0.14 14.57
CA TRP A 207 -3.86 -0.92 14.57
C TRP A 207 -4.01 -2.23 13.78
N MET A 208 -2.88 -2.82 13.39
CA MET A 208 -2.75 -4.10 12.71
C MET A 208 -1.68 -4.92 13.41
N HIS A 209 -2.01 -6.13 13.86
CA HIS A 209 -1.09 -7.05 14.53
C HIS A 209 -0.59 -8.12 13.55
N CYS A 210 0.71 -8.09 13.29
CA CYS A 210 1.42 -8.89 12.29
C CYS A 210 2.41 -9.85 13.00
N PRO A 211 1.94 -10.96 13.61
CA PRO A 211 2.82 -11.99 14.15
C PRO A 211 3.38 -12.87 13.02
N ALA A 212 4.43 -13.63 13.31
CA ALA A 212 5.02 -14.59 12.38
C ALA A 212 4.00 -15.64 11.86
N ALA A 213 3.00 -16.00 12.69
CA ALA A 213 1.91 -16.90 12.29
C ALA A 213 1.01 -16.33 11.18
N GLY A 214 1.08 -15.03 10.90
CA GLY A 214 0.42 -14.38 9.75
C GLY A 214 1.29 -14.34 8.49
N GLY A 215 2.39 -15.09 8.41
CA GLY A 215 3.30 -15.06 7.26
C GLY A 215 4.34 -13.92 7.33
N GLY A 216 4.70 -13.38 6.17
CA GLY A 216 5.80 -12.43 6.00
C GLY A 216 7.19 -13.10 6.07
N TRP A 217 8.17 -12.47 5.41
CA TRP A 217 9.60 -12.79 5.16
C TRP A 217 9.95 -14.21 4.67
N GLY A 218 9.04 -15.16 4.74
CA GLY A 218 9.31 -16.58 4.47
C GLY A 218 8.24 -17.43 5.14
N ASN A 219 6.97 -17.08 4.94
CA ASN A 219 5.82 -17.68 5.62
C ASN A 219 5.98 -17.79 7.16
N GLY A 220 6.57 -16.76 7.79
CA GLY A 220 6.82 -16.71 9.23
C GLY A 220 8.15 -17.31 9.70
N GLU A 221 8.99 -17.90 8.83
CA GLU A 221 10.30 -18.47 9.21
C GLU A 221 11.25 -17.44 9.84
N GLY A 222 11.17 -16.17 9.44
CA GLY A 222 11.91 -15.07 10.04
C GLY A 222 11.53 -14.74 11.50
N LYS A 223 10.46 -15.34 12.03
CA LYS A 223 9.95 -15.17 13.41
C LYS A 223 9.67 -13.71 13.82
N VAL A 224 9.47 -12.83 12.84
CA VAL A 224 9.18 -11.41 13.06
C VAL A 224 7.74 -11.24 13.56
N GLY A 225 7.54 -10.38 14.55
CA GLY A 225 6.23 -10.03 15.08
C GLY A 225 6.15 -8.57 15.47
N TYR A 226 5.19 -7.84 14.92
CA TYR A 226 5.04 -6.40 15.15
C TYR A 226 3.57 -5.95 15.16
N THR A 227 3.33 -4.72 15.61
CA THR A 227 2.01 -4.08 15.54
C THR A 227 2.18 -2.69 14.93
N VAL A 228 1.46 -2.42 13.85
CA VAL A 228 1.42 -1.09 13.22
C VAL A 228 0.23 -0.34 13.78
N TYR A 229 0.48 0.80 14.42
CA TYR A 229 -0.55 1.75 14.85
C TYR A 229 -0.72 2.85 13.80
N PHE A 230 -1.93 3.37 13.63
CA PHE A 230 -2.20 4.46 12.70
C PHE A 230 -3.31 5.39 13.18
N HIS A 231 -3.22 6.64 12.72
CA HIS A 231 -4.26 7.64 12.68
C HIS A 231 -4.18 8.28 11.29
N MET A 232 -5.29 8.35 10.57
CA MET A 232 -5.37 8.84 9.19
C MET A 232 -6.47 9.90 9.10
N GLU A 233 -6.11 11.10 8.63
CA GLU A 233 -7.02 12.23 8.46
C GLU A 233 -7.49 12.34 6.99
N PHE A 234 -8.70 12.87 6.76
CA PHE A 234 -9.30 12.99 5.43
C PHE A 234 -9.71 14.45 5.12
N SER A 235 -9.34 14.92 3.93
CA SER A 235 -9.71 16.27 3.45
C SER A 235 -11.23 16.48 3.32
N LYS A 236 -12.01 15.40 3.15
CA LYS A 236 -13.48 15.38 3.10
C LYS A 236 -14.06 14.71 4.37
N PRO A 237 -15.20 15.18 4.91
CA PRO A 237 -15.86 14.52 6.03
C PRO A 237 -16.33 13.10 5.70
N LEU A 238 -16.19 12.20 6.66
CA LEU A 238 -16.58 10.80 6.65
C LEU A 238 -18.10 10.65 6.86
N LYS A 239 -18.88 11.28 5.99
CA LYS A 239 -20.36 11.28 6.06
C LYS A 239 -20.97 9.88 6.01
N ARG A 240 -20.25 8.91 5.45
CA ARG A 240 -20.75 7.57 5.11
C ARG A 240 -19.59 6.57 5.07
N PHE A 241 -19.67 5.45 5.80
CA PHE A 241 -18.59 4.46 5.92
C PHE A 241 -19.11 3.08 6.35
N GLY A 242 -18.26 2.05 6.18
CA GLY A 242 -18.54 0.69 6.59
C GLY A 242 -17.27 -0.13 6.80
N VAL A 243 -17.42 -1.22 7.53
CA VAL A 243 -16.37 -2.22 7.74
C VAL A 243 -16.81 -3.51 7.04
N TRP A 244 -15.90 -4.17 6.35
CA TRP A 244 -16.10 -5.52 5.84
C TRP A 244 -15.19 -6.51 6.57
N LYS A 245 -15.65 -7.75 6.71
CA LYS A 245 -14.89 -8.84 7.32
C LYS A 245 -14.95 -10.06 6.42
N ILE A 246 -13.82 -10.71 6.24
CA ILE A 246 -13.72 -12.03 5.61
C ILE A 246 -13.19 -12.98 6.67
N ASP A 247 -13.97 -14.01 6.99
CA ASP A 247 -13.57 -15.06 7.90
C ASP A 247 -12.70 -16.09 7.15
N VAL A 248 -11.38 -15.93 7.29
CA VAL A 248 -10.34 -16.89 6.84
C VAL A 248 -10.20 -17.97 7.92
N PRO A 249 -10.44 -19.26 7.61
CA PRO A 249 -10.16 -20.37 8.51
C PRO A 249 -8.66 -20.52 8.82
N ASP A 250 -8.33 -21.00 10.02
CA ASP A 250 -6.93 -21.25 10.43
C ASP A 250 -6.25 -22.35 9.58
N ASP A 251 -7.03 -23.24 8.95
CA ASP A 251 -6.57 -24.30 8.05
C ASP A 251 -6.59 -23.91 6.56
N ALA A 252 -7.05 -22.71 6.21
CA ALA A 252 -7.20 -22.29 4.81
C ALA A 252 -5.86 -22.11 4.08
N PHE A 253 -4.78 -21.92 4.82
CA PHE A 253 -3.41 -21.88 4.30
C PHE A 253 -2.56 -22.86 5.13
N PRO A 254 -2.32 -24.09 4.64
CA PRO A 254 -1.54 -25.07 5.40
C PRO A 254 -0.08 -24.62 5.51
N VAL A 255 0.36 -24.30 6.71
CA VAL A 255 1.77 -23.99 7.03
C VAL A 255 2.57 -25.30 7.02
N GLN A 256 2.97 -25.75 5.84
CA GLN A 256 3.86 -26.91 5.71
C GLN A 256 5.31 -26.51 6.02
N ARG A 257 5.91 -27.14 7.03
CA ARG A 257 7.29 -26.88 7.45
C ARG A 257 8.27 -27.57 6.51
N GLY A 258 9.00 -26.81 5.71
CA GLY A 258 10.06 -27.32 4.85
C GLY A 258 10.52 -26.28 3.82
N LEU A 259 11.82 -26.28 3.51
CA LEU A 259 12.59 -25.23 2.80
C LEU A 259 12.16 -24.89 1.35
N ALA A 260 10.98 -25.29 0.87
CA ALA A 260 10.56 -25.05 -0.52
C ALA A 260 9.05 -24.89 -0.80
N THR A 261 8.13 -25.24 0.12
CA THR A 261 6.73 -25.50 -0.27
C THR A 261 5.68 -25.16 0.79
N SER A 262 5.08 -23.97 0.68
CA SER A 262 3.62 -23.72 0.77
C SER A 262 3.35 -22.21 0.70
N TYR A 263 3.34 -21.68 -0.52
CA TYR A 263 3.09 -20.26 -0.78
C TYR A 263 1.78 -19.79 -0.14
N PHE A 264 1.76 -18.57 0.42
CA PHE A 264 0.54 -17.78 0.45
C PHE A 264 0.19 -17.43 -1.00
N GLN A 265 -0.46 -18.36 -1.69
CA GLN A 265 -0.89 -18.15 -3.07
C GLN A 265 -1.92 -17.03 -3.06
N THR A 266 -1.54 -15.87 -3.60
CA THR A 266 -2.44 -14.72 -3.76
C THR A 266 -3.76 -15.19 -4.33
N ASP A 267 -3.74 -16.00 -5.38
CA ASP A 267 -4.94 -16.58 -6.01
C ASP A 267 -5.85 -17.38 -5.07
N GLN A 268 -5.30 -18.20 -4.16
CA GLN A 268 -6.10 -18.92 -3.16
C GLN A 268 -6.75 -17.97 -2.16
N TYR A 269 -6.02 -16.93 -1.73
CA TYR A 269 -6.57 -15.89 -0.88
C TYR A 269 -7.65 -15.06 -1.58
N GLN A 270 -7.42 -14.57 -2.81
CA GLN A 270 -8.42 -13.83 -3.58
C GLN A 270 -9.68 -14.70 -3.82
N GLU A 271 -9.52 -15.99 -4.14
CA GLU A 271 -10.65 -16.91 -4.33
C GLU A 271 -11.41 -17.21 -3.03
N LEU A 272 -10.70 -17.34 -1.89
CA LEU A 272 -11.34 -17.49 -0.57
C LEU A 272 -12.13 -16.23 -0.20
N VAL A 273 -11.56 -15.04 -0.42
CA VAL A 273 -12.24 -13.75 -0.23
C VAL A 273 -13.46 -13.65 -1.14
N ARG A 274 -13.35 -14.04 -2.41
CA ARG A 274 -14.46 -14.01 -3.37
C ARG A 274 -15.63 -14.90 -2.96
N ARG A 275 -15.34 -16.12 -2.49
CA ARG A 275 -16.36 -17.07 -2.02
C ARG A 275 -17.04 -16.62 -0.73
N ARG A 276 -16.32 -15.96 0.19
CA ARG A 276 -16.82 -15.65 1.55
C ARG A 276 -17.25 -14.19 1.76
N GLY A 277 -16.69 -13.26 0.99
CA GLY A 277 -16.92 -11.81 1.11
C GLY A 277 -18.36 -11.38 0.78
N ALA A 278 -19.10 -12.19 0.01
CA ALA A 278 -20.49 -11.94 -0.34
C ALA A 278 -21.45 -11.84 0.87
N GLY A 279 -21.04 -12.27 2.08
CA GLY A 279 -21.95 -12.47 3.20
C GLY A 279 -22.08 -11.36 4.26
N ARG A 280 -21.15 -10.39 4.39
CA ARG A 280 -21.14 -9.49 5.57
C ARG A 280 -20.44 -8.13 5.41
N VAL A 281 -21.04 -7.24 4.62
CA VAL A 281 -20.74 -5.80 4.68
C VAL A 281 -21.70 -5.13 5.67
N GLN A 282 -21.23 -4.76 6.87
CA GLN A 282 -21.99 -3.88 7.76
C GLN A 282 -21.85 -2.42 7.29
N SER A 283 -22.60 -2.08 6.24
CA SER A 283 -22.66 -0.72 5.73
C SER A 283 -23.58 0.16 6.58
N ARG A 284 -23.11 1.34 6.99
CA ARG A 284 -23.98 2.48 7.32
C ARG A 284 -23.90 3.47 6.16
N LYS A 285 -24.83 3.29 5.20
CA LYS A 285 -25.00 3.99 3.90
C LYS A 285 -23.77 4.72 3.30
N GLY A 286 -22.61 4.05 3.29
CA GLY A 286 -21.54 3.90 2.28
C GLY A 286 -20.90 5.11 1.55
N THR A 287 -19.56 5.28 1.46
CA THR A 287 -18.48 4.32 1.77
C THR A 287 -17.08 4.98 1.87
N ILE A 288 -16.45 5.00 3.06
CA ILE A 288 -15.12 4.40 3.23
C ILE A 288 -15.34 2.90 3.45
N SER A 289 -14.46 2.05 2.91
CA SER A 289 -14.41 0.63 3.26
C SER A 289 -13.18 0.38 4.14
N VAL A 290 -13.31 -0.36 5.26
CA VAL A 290 -12.15 -0.87 6.04
C VAL A 290 -12.26 -2.38 6.30
N SER A 291 -11.17 -3.16 6.19
CA SER A 291 -11.15 -4.60 6.55
C SER A 291 -10.74 -4.86 8.01
N SER A 292 -11.26 -5.92 8.67
CA SER A 292 -10.84 -6.28 10.05
C SER A 292 -11.07 -7.75 10.49
N SER A 293 -10.20 -8.27 11.37
CA SER A 293 -10.28 -9.50 12.19
C SER A 293 -9.87 -9.21 13.67
N SER A 294 -10.36 -9.95 14.66
CA SER A 294 -10.40 -9.54 16.10
C SER A 294 -9.35 -10.22 17.02
N PHE A 295 -8.85 -9.72 18.17
CA PHE A 295 -8.84 -8.44 18.93
C PHE A 295 -7.68 -8.50 19.99
N LEU A 296 -7.15 -7.46 20.66
CA LEU A 296 -7.58 -6.89 21.97
C LEU A 296 -6.42 -6.02 22.55
N ARG A 297 -6.71 -4.74 22.88
CA ARG A 297 -6.03 -3.75 23.79
C ARG A 297 -4.48 -3.72 23.98
N LEU A 298 -3.82 -2.61 23.59
CA LEU A 298 -3.21 -1.56 24.47
C LEU A 298 -2.66 -0.36 23.61
N GLN A 299 -1.97 0.62 24.23
CA GLN A 299 -1.94 2.06 23.81
C GLN A 299 -0.81 2.51 22.81
N PRO A 300 -0.48 3.84 22.68
CA PRO A 300 -0.58 4.66 21.45
C PRO A 300 0.76 4.78 20.67
N GLU A 301 0.97 5.47 19.53
CA GLU A 301 0.31 6.57 18.80
C GLU A 301 0.93 6.68 17.38
N ILE A 302 0.33 7.36 16.38
CA ILE A 302 0.97 8.15 15.28
C ILE A 302 -0.07 8.60 14.22
N ARG A 303 -0.01 9.87 13.78
CA ARG A 303 -0.87 10.48 12.75
C ARG A 303 -0.23 10.56 11.36
N CYS A 304 -1.06 10.47 10.32
CA CYS A 304 -0.74 10.84 8.95
C CYS A 304 -1.77 11.86 8.41
N TRP A 305 -1.21 13.01 8.01
CA TRP A 305 -1.69 13.83 6.90
C TRP A 305 -0.99 13.32 5.63
#